data_AF-A0A5C1QCS5-F1
#
_entry.id   AF-A0A5C1QCS5-F1
#
_cell.length_a   1.000
_cell.length_b   1.000
_cell.length_c   1.000
_cell.angle_alpha   90.00
_cell.angle_beta   90.00
_cell.angle_gamma   90.00
#
_symmetry.space_group_name_H-M   'P 1'
#
loop_
_entity.id
_entity.type
_entity.pdbx_description
1 polymer ?
#
loop_
_entity_poly.entity_id
_entity_poly.type
_entity_poly.pdbx_seq_one_letter_code
_entity_poly.pdbx_strand_id
1 'polypeptide(L)'
;MGQEKIQKVTITSEQTREAYDQGPDAVEALVFSLVDTIDVLIDKVEDQSIRIIKLEDQFNKNSRNSSKPPSTDSPFKNKDKKKKTQNPVQKRSVKVRL
;
A
#
# COMPACT_ATOMS: atom_id res chain seq x y z
N MET A 1 -20.85 0.10 -2.48
CA MET A 1 -20.69 -1.17 -3.19
C MET A 1 -20.71 -2.26 -2.14
N GLY A 2 -21.70 -3.15 -2.18
CA GLY A 2 -21.86 -4.19 -1.16
C GLY A 2 -20.78 -5.25 -1.28
N GLN A 3 -20.22 -5.68 -0.15
CA GLN A 3 -19.37 -6.86 -0.15
C GLN A 3 -20.27 -8.07 -0.35
N GLU A 4 -20.25 -8.67 -1.53
CA GLU A 4 -20.85 -9.98 -1.73
C GLU A 4 -20.09 -10.98 -0.85
N LYS A 5 -20.84 -11.64 0.04
CA LYS A 5 -20.31 -12.68 0.91
C LYS A 5 -19.93 -13.85 0.02
N ILE A 6 -18.64 -14.18 -0.04
CA ILE A 6 -18.15 -15.34 -0.77
C ILE A 6 -18.86 -16.59 -0.22
N GLN A 7 -19.63 -17.27 -1.07
CA GLN A 7 -20.28 -18.52 -0.71
C GLN A 7 -19.22 -19.63 -0.67
N LYS A 8 -19.15 -20.36 0.44
CA LYS A 8 -18.24 -21.50 0.58
C LYS A 8 -18.85 -22.71 -0.14
N VAL A 9 -18.10 -23.28 -1.08
CA VAL A 9 -18.44 -24.57 -1.69
C VAL A 9 -18.39 -25.63 -0.60
N THR A 10 -19.48 -26.37 -0.42
CA THR A 10 -19.57 -27.49 0.53
C THR A 10 -20.20 -28.66 -0.20
N ILE A 11 -19.52 -29.81 -0.17
CA ILE A 11 -20.09 -31.08 -0.61
C ILE A 11 -20.61 -31.80 0.62
N THR A 12 -21.88 -32.20 0.58
CA THR A 12 -22.47 -33.01 1.66
C THR A 12 -22.16 -34.49 1.45
N SER A 13 -22.12 -35.26 2.54
CA SER A 13 -21.94 -36.72 2.45
C SER A 13 -23.04 -37.41 1.63
N GLU A 14 -24.24 -36.84 1.60
CA GLU A 14 -25.36 -37.32 0.79
C GLU A 14 -25.06 -37.19 -0.71
N GLN A 15 -24.54 -36.05 -1.16
CA GLN A 15 -24.15 -35.82 -2.55
C GLN A 15 -23.02 -36.75 -2.99
N THR A 16 -22.04 -37.00 -2.11
CA THR A 16 -20.98 -37.97 -2.39
C THR A 16 -21.52 -39.38 -2.55
N ARG A 17 -22.49 -39.76 -1.70
CA ARG A 17 -23.11 -41.08 -1.77
C ARG A 17 -23.96 -41.25 -3.01
N GLU A 18 -24.68 -40.22 -3.42
CA GLU A 18 -25.44 -40.21 -4.66
C GLU A 18 -24.53 -40.44 -5.88
N ALA A 19 -23.37 -39.77 -5.95
CA ALA A 19 -22.40 -40.00 -7.01
C ALA A 19 -21.86 -41.44 -7.00
N TYR A 20 -21.62 -42.01 -5.81
CA TYR A 20 -21.17 -43.40 -5.67
C TYR A 20 -22.24 -44.41 -6.13
N ASP A 21 -23.50 -44.18 -5.76
CA ASP A 21 -24.64 -45.04 -6.12
C ASP A 21 -24.91 -45.01 -7.63
N GLN A 22 -24.57 -43.92 -8.32
CA GLN A 22 -24.64 -43.79 -9.78
C GLN A 22 -23.50 -44.51 -10.52
N GLY A 23 -22.42 -44.88 -9.82
CA GLY A 23 -21.32 -45.67 -10.35
C GLY A 23 -20.03 -44.86 -10.63
N PRO A 24 -18.99 -45.54 -11.15
CA PRO A 24 -17.64 -44.97 -11.24
C PRO A 24 -17.56 -43.72 -12.12
N ASP A 25 -18.25 -43.68 -13.25
CA ASP A 25 -18.23 -42.53 -14.17
C ASP A 25 -18.75 -41.24 -13.51
N ALA A 26 -19.76 -41.35 -12.64
CA ALA A 26 -20.32 -40.22 -11.92
C ALA A 26 -19.35 -39.69 -10.85
N VAL A 27 -18.61 -40.59 -10.18
CA VAL A 27 -17.55 -40.21 -9.23
C VAL A 27 -16.40 -39.53 -9.96
N GLU A 28 -15.96 -40.06 -11.10
CA GLU A 28 -14.90 -39.44 -11.92
C GLU A 28 -15.32 -38.04 -12.38
N ALA A 29 -16.55 -37.89 -12.88
CA ALA A 29 -17.09 -36.59 -13.28
C ALA A 29 -17.12 -35.59 -12.12
N LEU A 30 -17.54 -36.03 -10.92
CA LEU A 30 -17.50 -35.20 -9.72
C LEU A 30 -16.06 -34.76 -9.41
N VAL A 31 -15.09 -35.69 -9.39
CA VAL A 31 -13.69 -35.38 -9.09
C VAL A 31 -13.11 -34.41 -10.11
N PHE A 32 -13.31 -34.64 -11.41
CA PHE A 32 -12.81 -33.73 -12.45
C PHE A 32 -13.41 -32.33 -12.32
N SER A 33 -14.71 -32.23 -12.07
CA SER A 33 -15.35 -30.92 -11.87
C SER A 33 -14.78 -30.15 -10.67
N LEU A 34 -14.35 -30.85 -9.63
CA LEU A 34 -13.71 -30.24 -8.46
C LEU A 34 -12.30 -29.77 -8.77
N VAL A 35 -11.53 -30.57 -9.50
CA VAL A 35 -10.18 -30.20 -9.95
C VAL A 35 -10.23 -28.96 -10.84
N ASP A 36 -11.12 -28.94 -11.83
CA ASP A 36 -11.30 -27.76 -12.71
C ASP A 36 -11.68 -26.51 -11.91
N THR A 37 -12.56 -26.67 -10.91
CA THR A 37 -12.93 -25.56 -10.03
C THR A 37 -11.74 -25.07 -9.20
N ILE A 38 -10.90 -25.99 -8.70
CA ILE A 38 -9.70 -25.65 -7.95
C ILE A 38 -8.71 -24.87 -8.84
N ASP A 39 -8.47 -25.32 -10.06
CA ASP A 39 -7.55 -24.64 -10.99
C ASP A 39 -8.01 -23.21 -11.29
N VAL A 40 -9.31 -23.01 -11.56
CA VAL A 40 -9.88 -21.67 -11.76
C VAL A 40 -9.73 -20.79 -10.51
N LEU A 41 -9.84 -21.38 -9.32
CA LEU A 41 -9.65 -20.63 -8.07
C LEU A 41 -8.19 -20.28 -7.83
N ILE A 42 -7.24 -21.15 -8.18
CA ILE A 42 -5.80 -20.88 -8.11
C ILE A 42 -5.47 -19.67 -8.99
N ASP A 43 -5.90 -19.67 -10.25
CA ASP A 43 -5.67 -18.57 -11.19
C ASP A 43 -6.20 -17.24 -10.65
N LYS A 44 -7.44 -17.26 -10.11
CA LYS A 44 -8.06 -16.06 -9.52
C LYS A 44 -7.29 -15.54 -8.31
N VAL A 45 -6.77 -16.43 -7.47
CA VAL A 45 -6.00 -16.05 -6.28
C VAL A 45 -4.66 -15.43 -6.70
N GLU A 46 -4.00 -15.98 -7.72
CA GLU A 46 -2.75 -15.41 -8.26
C GLU A 46 -2.99 -14.02 -8.85
N ASP A 47 -4.03 -13.87 -9.68
CA ASP A 47 -4.44 -12.59 -10.27
C ASP A 47 -4.74 -11.53 -9.20
N GLN A 48 -5.47 -11.91 -8.15
CA GLN A 48 -5.78 -11.02 -7.03
C GLN A 48 -4.52 -10.63 -6.27
N SER A 49 -3.60 -11.56 -6.03
CA SER A 49 -2.33 -11.31 -5.35
C SER A 49 -1.49 -10.30 -6.14
N ILE A 50 -1.39 -10.46 -7.46
CA ILE A 50 -0.70 -9.51 -8.34
C ILE A 50 -1.33 -8.11 -8.25
N ARG A 51 -2.67 -8.03 -8.25
CA ARG A 51 -3.38 -6.74 -8.14
C ARG A 51 -3.14 -6.07 -6.79
N ILE A 52 -3.16 -6.83 -5.69
CA ILE A 52 -2.88 -6.33 -4.35
C ILE A 52 -1.47 -5.74 -4.30
N ILE A 53 -0.46 -6.47 -4.77
CA ILE A 53 0.93 -5.99 -4.81
C ILE A 53 1.04 -4.68 -5.59
N LYS A 54 0.40 -4.59 -6.77
CA LYS A 54 0.40 -3.35 -7.57
C LYS A 54 -0.25 -2.18 -6.85
N LEU A 55 -1.35 -2.41 -6.13
CA LEU A 55 -2.05 -1.37 -5.37
C LEU A 55 -1.24 -0.91 -4.16
N GLU A 56 -0.63 -1.84 -3.44
CA GLU A 56 0.28 -1.56 -2.32
C GLU A 56 1.49 -0.75 -2.79
N ASP A 57 2.09 -1.10 -3.93
CA ASP A 57 3.19 -0.36 -4.54
C ASP A 57 2.80 1.08 -4.90
N GLN A 58 1.62 1.28 -5.50
CA GLN A 58 1.11 2.60 -5.82
C GLN A 58 0.88 3.44 -4.55
N PHE A 59 0.28 2.84 -3.53
CA PHE A 59 0.03 3.51 -2.26
C PHE A 59 1.33 3.92 -1.55
N ASN A 60 2.33 3.03 -1.53
CA ASN A 60 3.64 3.28 -0.94
C ASN A 60 4.43 4.37 -1.67
N LYS A 61 4.31 4.47 -3.00
CA LYS A 61 4.89 5.56 -3.80
C LYS A 61 4.24 6.91 -3.47
N ASN A 62 2.93 6.92 -3.28
CA ASN A 62 2.19 8.16 -2.97
C ASN A 62 2.39 8.63 -1.52
N SER A 63 2.66 7.75 -0.55
CA SER A 63 2.86 8.14 0.86
C SER A 63 4.20 8.84 1.11
N ARG A 64 5.27 8.42 0.41
CA ARG A 64 6.61 9.04 0.50
C ARG A 64 6.72 10.38 -0.24
N ASN A 65 5.82 10.67 -1.19
CA ASN A 65 5.81 11.93 -1.94
C ASN A 65 4.89 13.01 -1.31
N SER A 66 4.17 12.69 -0.24
CA SER A 66 3.18 13.61 0.38
C SER A 66 3.59 14.20 1.73
N SER A 67 4.69 13.73 2.33
CA SER A 67 5.08 14.12 3.70
C SER A 67 5.94 15.37 3.77
N LYS A 68 6.32 15.96 2.63
CA LYS A 68 6.90 17.30 2.56
C LYS A 68 6.11 18.06 1.50
N PRO A 69 5.47 19.20 1.84
CA PRO A 69 5.09 20.14 0.79
C PRO A 69 6.35 20.42 -0.05
N PRO A 70 6.25 20.72 -1.36
CA PRO A 70 7.37 21.33 -2.06
C PRO A 70 7.84 22.45 -1.14
N SER A 71 9.11 22.41 -0.71
CA SER A 71 9.66 23.41 0.19
C SER A 71 9.10 24.74 -0.23
N THR A 72 8.51 25.47 0.72
CA THR A 72 8.08 26.85 0.54
C THR A 72 9.29 27.66 0.10
N ASP A 73 9.67 27.54 -1.16
CA ASP A 73 10.57 28.44 -1.84
C ASP A 73 9.69 29.64 -2.08
N SER A 74 9.60 30.47 -1.05
CA SER A 74 8.91 31.74 -1.14
C SER A 74 9.58 32.50 -2.28
N PRO A 75 8.88 32.77 -3.41
CA PRO A 75 9.49 33.44 -4.56
C PRO A 75 9.95 34.87 -4.21
N PHE A 76 9.60 35.34 -3.02
CA PHE A 76 10.02 36.61 -2.44
C PHE A 76 10.98 36.36 -1.27
N LYS A 77 12.22 36.00 -1.61
CA LYS A 77 13.35 36.15 -0.67
C LYS A 77 13.57 37.64 -0.48
N ASN A 78 12.85 38.23 0.47
CA ASN A 78 13.02 39.63 0.85
C ASN A 78 14.49 39.86 1.18
N LYS A 79 15.15 40.66 0.36
CA LYS A 79 16.51 41.15 0.63
C LYS A 79 16.40 42.12 1.80
N ASP A 80 16.47 41.61 3.02
CA ASP A 80 16.53 42.45 4.20
C ASP A 80 17.80 43.30 4.13
N LYS A 81 17.56 44.58 3.82
CA LYS A 81 18.57 45.62 3.74
C LYS A 81 19.27 45.70 5.10
N LYS A 82 20.57 45.39 5.15
CA LYS A 82 21.42 45.61 6.33
C LYS A 82 21.25 47.05 6.81
N LYS A 83 20.49 47.25 7.90
CA LYS A 83 20.49 48.52 8.64
C LYS A 83 21.84 48.65 9.32
N LYS A 84 22.68 49.58 8.82
CA LYS A 84 23.87 50.05 9.53
C LYS A 84 23.39 50.74 10.82
N THR A 85 23.46 50.04 11.94
CA THR A 85 23.36 50.68 13.26
C THR A 85 24.75 51.14 13.65
N GLN A 86 24.88 52.46 13.73
CA GLN A 86 26.07 53.20 14.12
C GLN A 86 26.39 52.88 15.60
N ASN A 87 27.63 52.48 15.87
CA ASN A 87 28.17 52.49 17.23
C ASN A 87 28.29 53.94 17.71
N PRO A 88 27.94 54.21 18.97
CA PRO A 88 29.02 54.68 19.85
C PRO A 88 28.83 54.20 21.29
N VAL A 89 29.83 53.53 21.86
CA VAL A 89 30.05 53.64 23.31
C VAL A 89 31.55 53.79 23.55
N GLN A 90 31.92 55.01 23.89
CA GLN A 90 33.21 55.34 24.49
C GLN A 90 33.26 54.76 25.90
N LYS A 91 34.28 53.97 26.23
CA LYS A 91 34.87 53.96 27.58
C LYS A 91 36.38 53.82 27.46
N ARG A 92 37.07 54.88 27.90
CA ARG A 92 38.53 54.99 27.99
C ARG A 92 39.10 54.16 29.15
N SER A 93 40.40 53.82 29.01
CA SER A 93 41.42 53.60 30.06
C SER A 93 41.45 52.18 30.68
N VAL A 94 42.56 51.48 30.93
CA VAL A 94 43.97 51.87 31.22
C VAL A 94 44.95 50.71 30.81
N LYS A 95 46.02 51.08 30.09
CA LYS A 95 47.45 50.70 30.20
C LYS A 95 47.86 49.35 30.87
N VAL A 96 48.59 48.51 30.12
CA VAL A 96 49.81 47.84 30.61
C VAL A 96 50.86 47.87 29.48
N ARG A 97 52.09 48.19 29.86
CA ARG A 97 53.25 48.51 29.01
C ARG A 97 54.25 47.35 29.13
N LEU A 98 54.81 46.95 27.98
CA LEU A 98 56.06 46.20 27.73
C LEU A 98 56.27 44.89 28.50
#